data_AF-A0A2V3HT58-F1
#
_entry.id   AF-A0A2V3HT58-F1
#
_cell.length_a   1.000
_cell.length_b   1.000
_cell.length_c   1.000
_cell.angle_alpha   90.00
_cell.angle_beta   90.00
_cell.angle_gamma   90.00
#
_symmetry.space_group_name_H-M   'P 1'
#
loop_
_entity.id
_entity.type
_entity.pdbx_description
1 polymer ?
#
loop_
_entity_poly.entity_id
_entity_poly.type
_entity_poly.pdbx_seq_one_letter_code
_entity_poly.pdbx_strand_id
1 'polypeptide(L)'
;MLAITASAVDGDNDGIDDAVDDCPYAWGNSTIGYVGCPDSDGDGNPNFAGATITDWDDSARALYVSDGSSRAISWAPDSVHVAGGGGSDVMLYTAGGATIATLYTFSDEYVRGLAFSPNGSYLAAGAYYNDGDNHAQMVILEMDWTTKTATLLKNLSDMHTDDVPSVAWSSNGSYLFTGGGEGELRQFSADDNWNMVRNYSFMPGDTVWSVDVSPDDRLVAGLAAGGELKVFWTSNGTNYMEFNNHTSNYALGVTFSPDGRWLLTGAFDNRVNIYNVSNASHVGGFTDSSRDVYS
;
A
#
# COMPACT_ATOMS: atom_id res chain seq x y z
N MET A 1 33.35 30.09 -8.89
CA MET A 1 32.26 29.36 -9.55
C MET A 1 32.51 27.88 -9.25
N LEU A 2 31.98 27.37 -8.15
CA LEU A 2 32.05 25.95 -7.82
C LEU A 2 30.88 25.28 -8.53
N ALA A 3 31.16 24.35 -9.45
CA ALA A 3 30.18 23.40 -9.92
C ALA A 3 30.03 22.33 -8.83
N ILE A 4 28.90 22.35 -8.12
CA ILE A 4 28.46 21.20 -7.33
C ILE A 4 27.76 20.30 -8.33
N THR A 5 28.44 19.28 -8.82
CA THR A 5 27.78 18.14 -9.44
C THR A 5 27.09 17.41 -8.29
N ALA A 6 25.75 17.44 -8.25
CA ALA A 6 25.00 16.51 -7.44
C ALA A 6 25.44 15.11 -7.89
N SER A 7 26.05 14.34 -6.97
CA SER A 7 26.12 12.89 -7.16
C SER A 7 24.68 12.46 -7.31
N ALA A 8 24.36 11.81 -8.42
CA ALA A 8 23.07 11.19 -8.55
C ALA A 8 22.94 10.10 -7.47
N VAL A 9 21.70 9.84 -7.09
CA VAL A 9 21.36 8.92 -6.01
C VAL A 9 21.49 7.50 -6.57
N ASP A 10 22.03 6.60 -5.76
CA ASP A 10 22.15 5.17 -6.03
C ASP A 10 21.43 4.51 -4.85
N GLY A 11 20.13 4.24 -5.06
CA GLY A 11 19.14 3.96 -4.03
C GLY A 11 19.29 2.60 -3.37
N ASP A 12 19.86 1.63 -4.09
CA ASP A 12 20.19 0.29 -3.59
C ASP A 12 21.70 0.04 -3.43
N ASN A 13 22.51 1.02 -3.78
CA ASN A 13 23.96 1.03 -3.63
C ASN A 13 24.65 -0.08 -4.45
N ASP A 14 24.13 -0.38 -5.64
CA ASP A 14 24.69 -1.34 -6.60
C ASP A 14 25.78 -0.75 -7.51
N GLY A 15 25.94 0.57 -7.47
CA GLY A 15 26.93 1.32 -8.23
C GLY A 15 26.38 1.91 -9.54
N ILE A 16 25.07 1.82 -9.78
CA ILE A 16 24.35 2.41 -10.89
C ILE A 16 23.53 3.61 -10.38
N ASP A 17 23.47 4.65 -11.19
CA ASP A 17 22.73 5.87 -10.86
C ASP A 17 21.24 5.64 -11.10
N ASP A 18 20.37 5.98 -10.13
CA ASP A 18 18.90 5.86 -10.20
C ASP A 18 18.28 6.42 -11.51
N ALA A 19 18.95 7.38 -12.16
CA ALA A 19 18.50 7.96 -13.43
C ALA A 19 18.69 7.03 -14.65
N VAL A 20 19.51 6.00 -14.51
CA VAL A 20 19.84 5.01 -15.55
C VAL A 20 19.69 3.57 -15.06
N ASP A 21 19.37 3.38 -13.78
CA ASP A 21 19.01 2.11 -13.17
C ASP A 21 17.54 1.80 -13.44
N ASP A 22 17.27 0.62 -14.02
CA ASP A 22 15.92 0.14 -14.26
C ASP A 22 15.27 -0.47 -13.00
N CYS A 23 16.07 -0.77 -11.97
CA CYS A 23 15.67 -1.29 -10.67
C CYS A 23 16.31 -0.50 -9.49
N PRO A 24 16.10 0.82 -9.38
CA PRO A 24 16.86 1.75 -8.51
C PRO A 24 16.76 1.51 -6.98
N TYR A 25 16.04 0.47 -6.57
CA TYR A 25 15.83 0.11 -5.17
C TYR A 25 16.04 -1.40 -4.92
N ALA A 26 16.59 -2.13 -5.88
CA ALA A 26 16.76 -3.58 -5.80
C ALA A 26 18.09 -4.01 -6.43
N TRP A 27 19.12 -4.16 -5.57
CA TRP A 27 20.51 -4.43 -5.97
C TRP A 27 20.62 -5.48 -7.08
N GLY A 28 21.27 -5.08 -8.17
CA GLY A 28 21.39 -5.91 -9.35
C GLY A 28 22.72 -5.84 -10.06
N ASN A 29 22.91 -6.75 -11.01
CA ASN A 29 24.07 -6.77 -11.88
C ASN A 29 23.72 -7.22 -13.30
N SER A 30 22.43 -7.19 -13.64
CA SER A 30 21.97 -7.42 -15.00
C SER A 30 22.58 -6.38 -15.95
N THR A 31 22.94 -6.84 -17.16
CA THR A 31 23.61 -6.03 -18.18
C THR A 31 22.87 -6.02 -19.51
N ILE A 32 21.80 -6.81 -19.64
CA ILE A 32 21.03 -7.03 -20.85
C ILE A 32 19.54 -6.77 -20.57
N GLY A 33 18.94 -5.88 -21.37
CA GLY A 33 17.51 -5.57 -21.31
C GLY A 33 17.19 -4.49 -20.28
N TYR A 34 17.35 -4.82 -19.00
CA TYR A 34 17.17 -3.91 -17.88
C TYR A 34 18.46 -3.88 -17.06
N VAL A 35 19.05 -2.71 -16.84
CA VAL A 35 20.34 -2.51 -16.17
C VAL A 35 20.11 -2.25 -14.68
N GLY A 36 20.95 -2.83 -13.80
CA GLY A 36 20.84 -2.65 -12.34
C GLY A 36 19.78 -3.52 -11.65
N CYS A 37 19.22 -4.47 -12.39
CA CYS A 37 18.22 -5.39 -11.85
C CYS A 37 18.84 -6.70 -11.34
N PRO A 38 18.20 -7.38 -10.36
CA PRO A 38 18.72 -8.63 -9.82
C PRO A 38 18.89 -9.71 -10.90
N ASP A 39 20.09 -10.27 -11.02
CA ASP A 39 20.43 -11.39 -11.91
C ASP A 39 21.16 -12.46 -11.07
N SER A 40 20.37 -13.44 -10.60
CA SER A 40 20.87 -14.47 -9.68
C SER A 40 21.55 -15.64 -10.38
N ASP A 41 21.34 -15.83 -11.68
CA ASP A 41 21.98 -16.90 -12.46
C ASP A 41 23.21 -16.43 -13.27
N GLY A 42 23.42 -15.11 -13.34
CA GLY A 42 24.58 -14.46 -13.93
C GLY A 42 24.58 -14.53 -15.45
N ASP A 43 23.42 -14.74 -16.08
CA ASP A 43 23.30 -14.83 -17.53
C ASP A 43 23.26 -13.45 -18.23
N GLY A 44 23.23 -12.39 -17.44
CA GLY A 44 23.20 -10.98 -17.86
C GLY A 44 21.79 -10.42 -18.02
N ASN A 45 20.75 -11.25 -18.06
CA ASN A 45 19.37 -10.83 -18.04
C ASN A 45 18.88 -10.70 -16.59
N PRO A 46 17.98 -9.77 -16.27
CA PRO A 46 17.37 -9.75 -14.94
C PRO A 46 16.56 -11.03 -14.69
N ASN A 47 16.36 -11.39 -13.43
CA ASN A 47 15.57 -12.54 -12.97
C ASN A 47 14.14 -12.61 -13.54
N PHE A 48 13.61 -11.47 -14.00
CA PHE A 48 12.30 -11.36 -14.63
C PHE A 48 12.35 -11.32 -16.17
N ALA A 49 13.52 -11.22 -16.80
CA ALA A 49 13.63 -11.32 -18.25
C ALA A 49 13.41 -12.77 -18.70
N GLY A 50 12.53 -12.94 -19.68
CA GLY A 50 11.99 -14.25 -20.01
C GLY A 50 10.74 -14.62 -19.21
N ALA A 51 10.36 -13.85 -18.18
CA ALA A 51 8.98 -13.82 -17.72
C ALA A 51 8.16 -13.21 -18.84
N THR A 52 7.51 -14.06 -19.63
CA THR A 52 6.44 -13.59 -20.51
C THR A 52 5.40 -12.94 -19.62
N ILE A 53 5.36 -11.60 -19.62
CA ILE A 53 4.13 -10.86 -19.35
C ILE A 53 3.22 -11.23 -20.52
N THR A 54 2.55 -12.37 -20.39
CA THR A 54 1.36 -12.60 -21.19
C THR A 54 0.44 -11.45 -20.85
N ASP A 55 0.04 -10.70 -21.88
CA ASP A 55 -1.11 -9.80 -21.85
C ASP A 55 -2.13 -10.40 -20.89
N TRP A 56 -2.33 -9.74 -19.75
CA TRP A 56 -3.09 -10.29 -18.64
C TRP A 56 -4.53 -10.38 -19.12
N ASP A 57 -4.89 -11.52 -19.69
CA ASP A 57 -6.28 -11.85 -19.92
C ASP A 57 -6.90 -12.00 -18.53
N ASP A 58 -7.48 -10.88 -18.03
CA ASP A 58 -8.19 -10.77 -16.77
C ASP A 58 -9.27 -11.85 -16.60
N SER A 59 -9.67 -12.53 -17.68
CA SER A 59 -10.64 -13.62 -17.63
C SER A 59 -10.09 -14.95 -17.10
N ALA A 60 -8.76 -15.15 -17.02
CA ALA A 60 -8.19 -16.49 -16.86
C ALA A 60 -7.51 -16.79 -15.51
N ARG A 61 -7.14 -15.81 -14.69
CA ARG A 61 -6.42 -16.07 -13.41
C ARG A 61 -6.72 -15.08 -12.30
N ALA A 62 -8.00 -14.87 -12.00
CA ALA A 62 -8.35 -14.39 -10.67
C ALA A 62 -7.96 -15.48 -9.65
N LEU A 63 -7.12 -15.12 -8.68
CA LEU A 63 -6.91 -15.89 -7.46
C LEU A 63 -8.21 -15.88 -6.67
N TYR A 64 -9.14 -16.76 -7.02
CA TYR A 64 -10.30 -17.02 -6.19
C TYR A 64 -9.82 -17.86 -5.00
N VAL A 65 -9.47 -17.20 -3.89
CA VAL A 65 -9.72 -17.84 -2.60
C VAL A 65 -11.24 -18.00 -2.56
N SER A 66 -11.68 -19.26 -2.49
CA SER A 66 -13.01 -19.71 -2.88
C SER A 66 -14.18 -19.18 -2.02
N ASP A 67 -13.94 -18.24 -1.11
CA ASP A 67 -14.97 -17.63 -0.28
C ASP A 67 -15.44 -16.26 -0.80
N GLY A 68 -14.76 -15.67 -1.80
CA GLY A 68 -15.12 -14.35 -2.35
C GLY A 68 -14.91 -13.19 -1.37
N SER A 69 -14.20 -13.41 -0.27
CA SER A 69 -13.98 -12.40 0.77
C SER A 69 -12.64 -11.68 0.66
N SER A 70 -11.69 -12.19 -0.11
CA SER A 70 -10.38 -11.56 -0.31
C SER A 70 -10.47 -10.21 -1.02
N ARG A 71 -10.11 -9.12 -0.33
CA ARG A 71 -10.10 -7.75 -0.88
C ARG A 71 -8.80 -6.99 -0.66
N ALA A 72 -7.76 -7.67 -0.17
CA ALA A 72 -6.46 -7.08 0.13
C ALA A 72 -5.36 -7.90 -0.54
N ILE A 73 -4.42 -7.21 -1.17
CA ILE A 73 -3.24 -7.80 -1.80
C ILE A 73 -2.07 -6.84 -1.64
N SER A 74 -0.86 -7.36 -1.44
CA SER A 74 0.36 -6.57 -1.43
C SER A 74 1.48 -7.34 -2.09
N TRP A 75 2.15 -6.72 -3.04
CA TRP A 75 3.42 -7.22 -3.55
C TRP A 75 4.50 -7.12 -2.48
N ALA A 76 5.32 -8.16 -2.37
CA ALA A 76 6.59 -8.04 -1.67
C ALA A 76 7.58 -7.26 -2.56
N PRO A 77 8.55 -6.53 -1.97
CA PRO A 77 9.52 -5.74 -2.74
C PRO A 77 10.40 -6.58 -3.68
N ASP A 78 10.51 -7.88 -3.44
CA ASP A 78 11.26 -8.81 -4.31
C ASP A 78 10.57 -9.11 -5.65
N SER A 79 9.34 -8.62 -5.85
CA SER A 79 8.54 -8.82 -7.07
C SER A 79 8.24 -10.27 -7.43
N VAL A 80 8.51 -11.23 -6.53
CA VAL A 80 8.30 -12.66 -6.75
C VAL A 80 7.32 -13.27 -5.74
N HIS A 81 7.03 -12.57 -4.64
CA HIS A 81 6.00 -12.95 -3.67
C HIS A 81 4.88 -11.92 -3.55
N VAL A 82 3.72 -12.42 -3.17
CA VAL A 82 2.51 -11.63 -2.94
C VAL A 82 1.85 -12.09 -1.65
N ALA A 83 1.48 -11.15 -0.78
CA ALA A 83 0.57 -11.42 0.33
C ALA A 83 -0.87 -11.13 -0.12
N GLY A 84 -1.81 -11.97 0.26
CA GLY A 84 -3.24 -11.79 -0.01
C GLY A 84 -4.07 -12.18 1.19
N GLY A 85 -5.22 -11.52 1.35
CA GLY A 85 -6.24 -11.96 2.30
C GLY A 85 -6.95 -13.19 1.77
N GLY A 86 -7.32 -14.14 2.64
CA GLY A 86 -8.12 -15.33 2.33
C GLY A 86 -9.18 -15.55 3.41
N GLY A 87 -10.21 -14.70 3.43
CA GLY A 87 -11.06 -14.59 4.61
C GLY A 87 -10.31 -13.94 5.76
N SER A 88 -10.20 -14.63 6.91
CA SER A 88 -9.42 -14.19 8.07
C SER A 88 -7.93 -14.54 8.01
N ASP A 89 -7.52 -15.29 6.98
CA ASP A 89 -6.13 -15.68 6.80
C ASP A 89 -5.33 -14.64 6.01
N VAL A 90 -4.12 -14.33 6.48
CA VAL A 90 -3.07 -13.68 5.71
C VAL A 90 -2.25 -14.77 5.05
N MET A 91 -2.29 -14.83 3.72
CA MET A 91 -1.68 -15.88 2.92
C MET A 91 -0.51 -15.33 2.10
N LEU A 92 0.54 -16.12 1.95
CA LEU A 92 1.67 -15.85 1.06
C LEU A 92 1.55 -16.68 -0.21
N TYR A 93 1.77 -16.05 -1.36
CA TYR A 93 1.74 -16.66 -2.68
C TYR A 93 3.03 -16.35 -3.45
N THR A 94 3.31 -17.18 -4.44
CA THR A 94 4.22 -16.82 -5.54
C THR A 94 3.56 -15.79 -6.47
N ALA A 95 4.35 -15.05 -7.23
CA ALA A 95 3.86 -14.17 -8.31
C ALA A 95 2.95 -14.89 -9.33
N GLY A 96 3.16 -16.20 -9.52
CA GLY A 96 2.32 -17.05 -10.37
C GLY A 96 1.00 -17.52 -9.73
N GLY A 97 0.73 -17.15 -8.47
CA GLY A 97 -0.49 -17.47 -7.73
C GLY A 97 -0.50 -18.82 -7.02
N ALA A 98 0.63 -19.51 -6.90
CA ALA A 98 0.71 -20.70 -6.06
C ALA A 98 0.80 -20.30 -4.58
N THR A 99 -0.07 -20.86 -3.73
CA THR A 99 -0.02 -20.69 -2.26
C THR A 99 1.25 -21.29 -1.68
N ILE A 100 1.93 -20.54 -0.81
CA ILE A 100 3.15 -20.94 -0.12
C ILE A 100 2.85 -21.28 1.34
N ALA A 101 2.26 -20.35 2.08
CA ALA A 101 2.01 -20.49 3.52
C ALA A 101 0.86 -19.58 3.99
N THR A 102 0.23 -19.96 5.10
CA THR A 102 -0.56 -19.05 5.92
C THR A 102 0.39 -18.36 6.90
N LEU A 103 0.49 -17.03 6.83
CA LEU A 103 1.37 -16.22 7.67
C LEU A 103 0.74 -15.87 9.01
N TYR A 104 -0.58 -15.64 9.02
CA TYR A 104 -1.35 -15.28 10.20
C TYR A 104 -2.84 -15.58 9.99
N THR A 105 -3.59 -15.79 11.06
CA THR A 105 -5.04 -15.99 11.03
C THR A 105 -5.68 -15.11 12.09
N PHE A 106 -6.54 -14.19 11.67
CA PHE A 106 -7.41 -13.40 12.53
C PHE A 106 -8.53 -14.27 13.12
N SER A 107 -9.10 -13.85 14.26
CA SER A 107 -10.09 -14.67 14.98
C SER A 107 -11.43 -14.80 14.25
N ASP A 108 -11.89 -13.74 13.62
CA ASP A 108 -13.26 -13.62 13.11
C ASP A 108 -13.47 -12.54 12.03
N GLU A 109 -12.50 -11.65 11.80
CA GLU A 109 -12.61 -10.61 10.77
C GLU A 109 -11.90 -10.96 9.46
N TYR A 110 -12.27 -10.27 8.37
CA TYR A 110 -11.62 -10.46 7.08
C TYR A 110 -10.45 -9.52 6.88
N VAL A 111 -9.38 -10.03 6.29
CA VAL A 111 -8.21 -9.21 5.92
C VAL A 111 -8.61 -8.20 4.85
N ARG A 112 -8.37 -6.91 5.13
CA ARG A 112 -8.82 -5.78 4.30
C ARG A 112 -7.72 -4.76 4.05
N GLY A 113 -6.80 -4.58 5.00
CA GLY A 113 -5.54 -3.87 4.78
C GLY A 113 -4.38 -4.85 4.73
N LEU A 114 -3.56 -4.80 3.68
CA LEU A 114 -2.27 -5.49 3.61
C LEU A 114 -1.23 -4.58 2.96
N ALA A 115 -0.07 -4.44 3.59
CA ALA A 115 1.06 -3.74 2.99
C ALA A 115 2.40 -4.27 3.53
N PHE A 116 3.28 -4.72 2.63
CA PHE A 116 4.68 -4.96 2.97
C PHE A 116 5.40 -3.64 3.21
N SER A 117 6.33 -3.64 4.17
CA SER A 117 7.28 -2.54 4.30
C SER A 117 8.19 -2.46 3.06
N PRO A 118 8.75 -1.29 2.72
CA PRO A 118 9.56 -1.13 1.50
C PRO A 118 10.77 -2.06 1.43
N ASN A 119 11.33 -2.44 2.58
CA ASN A 119 12.44 -3.40 2.66
C ASN A 119 11.99 -4.87 2.78
N GLY A 120 10.68 -5.13 2.81
CA GLY A 120 10.08 -6.47 2.87
C GLY A 120 10.26 -7.19 4.21
N SER A 121 10.83 -6.53 5.23
CA SER A 121 11.04 -7.14 6.55
C SER A 121 9.74 -7.28 7.34
N TYR A 122 8.75 -6.41 7.09
CA TYR A 122 7.49 -6.40 7.81
C TYR A 122 6.29 -6.49 6.87
N LEU A 123 5.20 -7.06 7.36
CA LEU A 123 3.89 -7.05 6.73
C LEU A 123 2.87 -6.50 7.72
N ALA A 124 2.28 -5.36 7.39
CA ALA A 124 1.14 -4.80 8.13
C ALA A 124 -0.15 -5.45 7.63
N ALA A 125 -0.99 -5.89 8.55
CA ALA A 125 -2.28 -6.50 8.24
C ALA A 125 -3.38 -5.92 9.15
N GLY A 126 -4.39 -5.32 8.52
CA GLY A 126 -5.62 -4.85 9.16
C GLY A 126 -6.80 -5.71 8.73
N ALA A 127 -7.68 -6.03 9.66
CA ALA A 127 -8.92 -6.71 9.36
C ALA A 127 -10.11 -5.76 9.54
N TYR A 128 -11.19 -6.10 8.84
CA TYR A 128 -12.47 -5.39 8.89
C TYR A 128 -13.60 -6.40 8.68
N TYR A 129 -14.59 -6.35 9.55
CA TYR A 129 -15.87 -7.03 9.34
C TYR A 129 -17.01 -6.22 9.93
N ASN A 130 -17.88 -5.71 9.05
CA ASN A 130 -19.02 -4.86 9.41
C ASN A 130 -20.15 -5.61 10.12
N ASP A 131 -19.86 -6.21 11.27
CA ASP A 131 -20.85 -6.81 12.15
C ASP A 131 -21.27 -5.87 13.29
N GLY A 132 -20.58 -4.73 13.42
CA GLY A 132 -20.90 -3.66 14.38
C GLY A 132 -20.51 -4.00 15.81
N ASP A 133 -19.55 -4.91 16.01
CA ASP A 133 -19.04 -5.27 17.33
C ASP A 133 -17.95 -4.31 17.85
N ASN A 134 -17.48 -3.37 17.00
CA ASN A 134 -16.42 -2.41 17.29
C ASN A 134 -15.11 -3.09 17.73
N HIS A 135 -14.83 -4.28 17.18
CA HIS A 135 -13.58 -4.98 17.34
C HIS A 135 -12.56 -4.45 16.33
N ALA A 136 -11.32 -4.26 16.78
CA ALA A 136 -10.25 -3.73 15.95
C ALA A 136 -9.14 -4.75 15.85
N GLN A 137 -8.77 -5.12 14.62
CA GLN A 137 -7.67 -6.05 14.41
C GLN A 137 -6.61 -5.45 13.49
N MET A 138 -5.44 -5.20 14.08
CA MET A 138 -4.28 -4.66 13.38
C MET A 138 -2.99 -5.27 13.92
N VAL A 139 -2.26 -5.97 13.06
CA VAL A 139 -1.01 -6.64 13.43
C VAL A 139 0.12 -6.29 12.48
N ILE A 140 1.33 -6.35 13.02
CA ILE A 140 2.58 -6.31 12.25
C ILE A 140 3.24 -7.67 12.37
N LEU A 141 3.53 -8.25 11.21
CA LEU A 141 4.23 -9.51 11.09
C LEU A 141 5.68 -9.24 10.67
N GLU A 142 6.64 -9.94 11.26
CA GLU A 142 8.04 -9.96 10.83
C GLU A 142 8.25 -11.17 9.92
N MET A 143 8.79 -10.91 8.73
CA MET A 143 8.97 -11.92 7.68
C MET A 143 10.29 -12.67 7.82
N ASP A 144 10.24 -13.99 7.81
CA ASP A 144 11.40 -14.85 7.57
C ASP A 144 11.35 -15.39 6.14
N TRP A 145 12.11 -14.75 5.26
CA TRP A 145 12.19 -15.11 3.84
C TRP A 145 12.95 -16.42 3.57
N THR A 146 13.73 -16.94 4.54
CA THR A 146 14.41 -18.23 4.40
C THR A 146 13.40 -19.37 4.53
N THR A 147 12.51 -19.26 5.52
CA THR A 147 11.49 -20.28 5.78
C THR A 147 10.15 -19.97 5.12
N LYS A 148 9.98 -18.76 4.56
CA LYS A 148 8.72 -18.24 4.02
C LYS A 148 7.60 -18.25 5.06
N THR A 149 7.95 -17.90 6.29
CA THR A 149 7.02 -17.78 7.43
C THR A 149 7.03 -16.35 7.98
N ALA A 150 6.13 -16.08 8.92
CA ALA A 150 6.13 -14.82 9.65
C ALA A 150 5.86 -15.05 11.13
N THR A 151 6.31 -14.13 11.97
CA THR A 151 6.02 -14.08 13.40
C THR A 151 5.24 -12.82 13.74
N LEU A 152 4.34 -12.89 14.72
CA LEU A 152 3.67 -11.69 15.23
C LEU A 152 4.69 -10.82 15.96
N LEU A 153 5.07 -9.70 15.36
CA LEU A 153 5.99 -8.72 15.93
C LEU A 153 5.25 -7.79 16.89
N LYS A 154 4.12 -7.24 16.44
CA LYS A 154 3.34 -6.26 17.20
C LYS A 154 1.85 -6.43 16.95
N ASN A 155 1.07 -6.31 18.01
CA ASN A 155 -0.38 -6.14 17.94
C ASN A 155 -0.71 -4.68 18.28
N LEU A 156 -1.41 -3.99 17.37
CA LEU A 156 -1.84 -2.60 17.48
C LEU A 156 -3.38 -2.47 17.61
N SER A 157 -4.10 -3.59 17.77
CA SER A 157 -5.55 -3.63 17.96
C SER A 157 -6.05 -2.66 19.02
N ASP A 158 -5.45 -2.66 20.21
CA ASP A 158 -5.86 -1.81 21.34
C ASP A 158 -5.67 -0.30 21.09
N MET A 159 -4.98 0.07 20.01
CA MET A 159 -4.90 1.46 19.61
C MET A 159 -6.21 1.87 18.94
N HIS A 160 -6.78 1.05 18.07
CA HIS A 160 -8.01 1.36 17.35
C HIS A 160 -9.25 1.00 18.18
N THR A 161 -10.38 1.65 17.89
CA THR A 161 -11.67 1.37 18.55
C THR A 161 -12.72 0.79 17.61
N ASP A 162 -12.32 0.55 16.37
CA ASP A 162 -13.16 0.00 15.30
C ASP A 162 -12.25 -0.64 14.25
N ASP A 163 -12.86 -1.27 13.24
CA ASP A 163 -12.20 -1.98 12.15
C ASP A 163 -11.07 -1.17 11.48
N VAL A 164 -10.04 -1.85 10.93
CA VAL A 164 -8.90 -1.20 10.24
C VAL A 164 -8.83 -1.67 8.78
N PRO A 165 -9.62 -1.07 7.87
CA PRO A 165 -9.72 -1.54 6.49
C PRO A 165 -8.52 -1.19 5.60
N SER A 166 -7.65 -0.25 5.99
CA SER A 166 -6.55 0.21 5.13
C SER A 166 -5.27 0.45 5.90
N VAL A 167 -4.15 0.12 5.27
CA VAL A 167 -2.80 0.34 5.78
C VAL A 167 -1.88 0.77 4.65
N ALA A 168 -0.92 1.65 4.92
CA ALA A 168 0.09 2.09 3.96
C ALA A 168 1.41 2.41 4.65
N TRP A 169 2.52 2.06 4.03
CA TRP A 169 3.86 2.40 4.52
C TRP A 169 4.34 3.70 3.90
N SER A 170 5.12 4.46 4.67
CA SER A 170 6.00 5.47 4.07
C SER A 170 7.02 4.80 3.15
N SER A 171 7.40 5.46 2.06
CA SER A 171 8.37 4.96 1.08
C SER A 171 9.74 4.71 1.71
N ASN A 172 10.12 5.50 2.72
CA ASN A 172 11.33 5.27 3.53
C ASN A 172 11.17 4.21 4.64
N GLY A 173 9.99 3.60 4.79
CA GLY A 173 9.70 2.57 5.79
C GLY A 173 9.70 3.02 7.25
N SER A 174 9.86 4.32 7.52
CA SER A 174 9.95 4.87 8.89
C SER A 174 8.60 5.04 9.58
N TYR A 175 7.49 5.03 8.82
CA TYR A 175 6.15 5.17 9.35
C TYR A 175 5.19 4.19 8.70
N LEU A 176 4.23 3.74 9.51
CA LEU A 176 3.04 3.05 9.06
C LEU A 176 1.83 3.95 9.27
N PHE A 177 0.94 4.00 8.28
CA PHE A 177 -0.33 4.68 8.34
C PHE A 177 -1.48 3.67 8.32
N THR A 178 -2.48 3.88 9.16
CA THR A 178 -3.69 3.06 9.21
C THR A 178 -4.92 3.95 9.07
N GLY A 179 -5.93 3.49 8.33
CA GLY A 179 -7.26 4.09 8.29
C GLY A 179 -8.23 3.23 9.10
N GLY A 180 -8.97 3.83 10.02
CA GLY A 180 -9.88 3.13 10.93
C GLY A 180 -11.36 3.48 10.75
N GLY A 181 -12.24 2.59 11.23
CA GLY A 181 -13.70 2.75 11.29
C GLY A 181 -14.15 3.91 12.17
N GLU A 182 -13.33 4.31 13.14
CA GLU A 182 -13.59 5.41 14.06
C GLU A 182 -13.51 6.81 13.42
N GLY A 183 -13.16 6.91 12.14
CA GLY A 183 -12.94 8.18 11.43
C GLY A 183 -11.57 8.78 11.70
N GLU A 184 -10.58 7.92 11.92
CA GLU A 184 -9.20 8.32 12.20
C GLU A 184 -8.24 7.67 11.20
N LEU A 185 -7.32 8.49 10.69
CA LEU A 185 -6.09 8.02 10.07
C LEU A 185 -4.99 8.17 11.11
N ARG A 186 -4.21 7.13 11.37
CA ARG A 186 -3.16 7.15 12.41
C ARG A 186 -1.81 6.87 11.81
N GLN A 187 -0.79 7.49 12.40
CA GLN A 187 0.61 7.32 12.00
C GLN A 187 1.39 6.74 13.16
N PHE A 188 2.03 5.60 12.93
CA PHE A 188 2.88 4.90 13.87
C PHE A 188 4.34 5.00 13.44
N SER A 189 5.25 5.19 14.40
CA SER A 189 6.68 4.97 14.15
C SER A 189 6.91 3.51 13.80
N ALA A 190 7.68 3.23 12.76
CA ALA A 190 8.15 1.88 12.44
C ALA A 190 9.51 1.61 13.11
N ASP A 191 9.56 1.89 14.41
CA ASP A 191 10.68 1.57 15.28
C ASP A 191 10.28 0.48 16.28
N ASP A 192 11.18 0.08 17.17
CA ASP A 192 10.93 -0.98 18.16
C ASP A 192 9.68 -0.74 19.03
N ASN A 193 9.22 0.51 19.17
CA ASN A 193 8.14 0.86 20.08
C ASN A 193 6.76 0.94 19.42
N TRP A 194 6.70 1.17 18.10
CA TRP A 194 5.44 1.28 17.37
C TRP A 194 4.48 2.33 17.96
N ASN A 195 5.02 3.48 18.36
CA ASN A 195 4.24 4.51 19.00
C ASN A 195 3.38 5.25 17.98
N MET A 196 2.12 5.51 18.32
CA MET A 196 1.30 6.45 17.55
C MET A 196 1.88 7.86 17.73
N VAL A 197 2.45 8.41 16.65
CA VAL A 197 3.05 9.75 16.65
C VAL A 197 2.05 10.82 16.26
N ARG A 198 1.02 10.46 15.47
CA ARG A 198 -0.07 11.35 15.06
C ARG A 198 -1.38 10.62 14.81
N ASN A 199 -2.44 11.40 14.86
CA ASN A 199 -3.80 11.05 14.50
C ASN A 199 -4.37 12.20 13.66
N TYR A 200 -5.04 11.87 12.56
CA TYR A 200 -5.66 12.80 11.61
C TYR A 200 -7.16 12.51 11.56
N SER A 201 -7.97 13.50 11.91
CA SER A 201 -9.40 13.31 12.09
C SER A 201 -10.22 13.58 10.83
N PHE A 202 -11.12 12.64 10.54
CA PHE A 202 -12.20 12.74 9.57
C PHE A 202 -13.53 13.01 10.30
N MET A 203 -14.65 12.97 9.58
CA MET A 203 -15.96 12.97 10.23
C MET A 203 -16.05 11.80 11.24
N PRO A 204 -16.46 12.05 12.50
CA PRO A 204 -16.48 10.99 13.51
C PRO A 204 -17.38 9.81 13.10
N GLY A 205 -16.81 8.61 13.12
CA GLY A 205 -17.49 7.36 12.74
C GLY A 205 -17.60 7.12 11.22
N ASP A 206 -17.07 8.01 10.38
CA ASP A 206 -16.95 7.77 8.94
C ASP A 206 -15.64 7.01 8.67
N THR A 207 -15.76 5.72 8.40
CA THR A 207 -14.62 4.82 8.12
C THR A 207 -13.66 5.41 7.09
N VAL A 208 -12.36 5.45 7.43
CA VAL A 208 -11.29 5.80 6.47
C VAL A 208 -10.95 4.56 5.64
N TRP A 209 -11.59 4.41 4.48
CA TRP A 209 -11.54 3.21 3.65
C TRP A 209 -10.21 2.97 2.96
N SER A 210 -9.49 4.03 2.62
CA SER A 210 -8.25 3.94 1.85
C SER A 210 -7.29 5.03 2.28
N VAL A 211 -6.01 4.67 2.37
CA VAL A 211 -4.91 5.52 2.79
C VAL A 211 -3.75 5.32 1.83
N ASP A 212 -3.12 6.41 1.40
CA ASP A 212 -1.89 6.36 0.63
C ASP A 212 -0.93 7.49 1.01
N VAL A 213 0.36 7.28 0.78
CA VAL A 213 1.45 8.18 1.14
C VAL A 213 2.11 8.69 -0.13
N SER A 214 2.45 9.98 -0.19
CA SER A 214 3.18 10.50 -1.33
C SER A 214 4.58 9.86 -1.41
N PRO A 215 5.13 9.60 -2.61
CA PRO A 215 6.44 8.97 -2.77
C PRO A 215 7.62 9.71 -2.10
N ASP A 216 7.45 11.00 -1.78
CA ASP A 216 8.42 11.81 -1.06
C ASP A 216 8.20 11.86 0.47
N ASP A 217 7.26 11.06 0.97
CA ASP A 217 6.84 10.92 2.37
C ASP A 217 6.29 12.19 3.03
N ARG A 218 6.01 13.24 2.26
CA ARG A 218 5.58 14.53 2.82
C ARG A 218 4.09 14.62 3.08
N LEU A 219 3.30 13.89 2.31
CA LEU A 219 1.85 13.92 2.37
C LEU A 219 1.29 12.53 2.65
N VAL A 220 0.21 12.49 3.40
CA VAL A 220 -0.64 11.30 3.54
C VAL A 220 -2.06 11.69 3.17
N ALA A 221 -2.70 10.87 2.34
CA ALA A 221 -4.08 11.03 1.92
C ALA A 221 -4.93 9.95 2.59
N GLY A 222 -6.12 10.33 3.04
CA GLY A 222 -7.16 9.40 3.45
C GLY A 222 -8.47 9.73 2.73
N LEU A 223 -9.18 8.69 2.32
CA LEU A 223 -10.51 8.79 1.73
C LEU A 223 -11.50 8.07 2.62
N ALA A 224 -12.39 8.83 3.25
CA ALA A 224 -13.36 8.31 4.20
C ALA A 224 -14.75 8.12 3.58
N ALA A 225 -15.62 7.49 4.35
CA ALA A 225 -17.03 7.36 4.02
C ALA A 225 -17.66 8.72 3.68
N GLY A 226 -18.66 8.70 2.80
CA GLY A 226 -19.31 9.93 2.33
C GLY A 226 -18.46 10.78 1.39
N GLY A 227 -17.32 10.27 0.91
CA GLY A 227 -16.49 10.92 -0.11
C GLY A 227 -15.52 11.98 0.43
N GLU A 228 -15.35 12.07 1.75
CA GLU A 228 -14.43 12.99 2.39
C GLU A 228 -12.97 12.59 2.11
N LEU A 229 -12.35 13.29 1.15
CA LEU A 229 -10.92 13.21 0.89
C LEU A 229 -10.20 14.27 1.72
N LYS A 230 -9.24 13.86 2.54
CA LYS A 230 -8.30 14.77 3.20
C LYS A 230 -6.86 14.36 2.94
N VAL A 231 -6.02 15.35 2.69
CA VAL A 231 -4.56 15.18 2.54
C VAL A 231 -3.88 16.03 3.60
N PHE A 232 -2.90 15.48 4.29
CA PHE A 232 -2.21 16.12 5.41
C PHE A 232 -0.70 16.09 5.24
N TRP A 233 -0.02 17.08 5.80
CA TRP A 233 1.43 17.05 5.95
C TRP A 233 1.84 16.06 7.05
N THR A 234 2.66 15.07 6.72
CA THR A 234 3.15 14.03 7.64
C THR A 234 4.03 14.59 8.76
N SER A 235 4.65 15.76 8.52
CA SER A 235 5.60 16.40 9.44
C SER A 235 4.97 17.15 10.60
N ASN A 236 3.72 17.60 10.47
CA ASN A 236 3.06 18.43 11.47
C ASN A 236 1.57 18.14 11.67
N GLY A 237 0.94 17.30 10.82
CA GLY A 237 -0.47 16.96 10.93
C GLY A 237 -1.43 17.97 10.28
N THR A 238 -0.95 19.06 9.70
CA THR A 238 -1.84 20.10 9.17
C THR A 238 -2.49 19.65 7.86
N ASN A 239 -3.80 19.89 7.74
CA ASN A 239 -4.52 19.65 6.49
C ASN A 239 -3.95 20.50 5.35
N TYR A 240 -3.70 19.86 4.22
CA TYR A 240 -3.21 20.45 2.98
C TYR A 240 -4.31 20.52 1.91
N MET A 241 -5.12 19.46 1.80
CA MET A 241 -6.27 19.39 0.90
C MET A 241 -7.48 18.83 1.60
N GLU A 242 -8.66 19.29 1.18
CA GLU A 242 -9.94 18.76 1.61
C GLU A 242 -10.94 18.87 0.46
N PHE A 243 -11.51 17.73 0.06
CA PHE A 243 -12.49 17.64 -1.02
C PHE A 243 -13.60 16.69 -0.65
N ASN A 244 -14.79 16.93 -1.20
CA ASN A 244 -15.93 16.02 -1.08
C ASN A 244 -16.65 15.93 -2.42
N ASN A 245 -15.98 15.28 -3.38
CA ASN A 245 -16.42 15.20 -4.77
C ASN A 245 -17.12 13.87 -5.11
N HIS A 246 -17.01 12.87 -4.24
CA HIS A 246 -17.73 11.62 -4.40
C HIS A 246 -19.12 11.71 -3.77
N THR A 247 -20.11 11.05 -4.38
CA THR A 247 -21.49 11.05 -3.89
C THR A 247 -21.90 9.75 -3.21
N SER A 248 -21.00 8.76 -3.18
CA SER A 248 -21.24 7.47 -2.52
C SER A 248 -20.63 7.43 -1.14
N ASN A 249 -21.24 6.65 -0.24
CA ASN A 249 -20.69 6.36 1.08
C ASN A 249 -19.47 5.42 1.03
N TYR A 250 -19.27 4.71 -0.07
CA TYR A 250 -18.15 3.79 -0.29
C TYR A 250 -17.16 4.42 -1.27
N ALA A 251 -16.28 5.26 -0.73
CA ALA A 251 -15.17 5.87 -1.46
C ALA A 251 -13.91 5.09 -1.11
N LEU A 252 -13.50 4.19 -2.01
CA LEU A 252 -12.70 3.02 -1.65
C LEU A 252 -11.27 3.02 -2.16
N GLY A 253 -10.88 4.00 -2.97
CA GLY A 253 -9.50 4.08 -3.45
C GLY A 253 -8.96 5.47 -3.44
N VAL A 254 -7.76 5.64 -2.90
CA VAL A 254 -6.93 6.84 -3.04
C VAL A 254 -5.52 6.41 -3.44
N THR A 255 -4.92 7.08 -4.42
CA THR A 255 -3.53 6.79 -4.79
C THR A 255 -2.80 8.00 -5.36
N PHE A 256 -1.56 8.21 -4.92
CA PHE A 256 -0.63 9.16 -5.51
C PHE A 256 0.00 8.59 -6.77
N SER A 257 0.27 9.44 -7.77
CA SER A 257 1.13 9.06 -8.87
C SER A 257 2.57 8.82 -8.37
N PRO A 258 3.36 7.95 -9.03
CA PRO A 258 4.75 7.69 -8.63
C PRO A 258 5.66 8.93 -8.61
N ASP A 259 5.30 9.98 -9.34
CA ASP A 259 5.99 11.28 -9.33
C ASP A 259 5.44 12.28 -8.30
N GLY A 260 4.44 11.89 -7.50
CA GLY A 260 3.77 12.69 -6.47
C GLY A 260 2.95 13.89 -6.98
N ARG A 261 2.83 14.09 -8.30
CA ARG A 261 2.17 15.28 -8.88
C ARG A 261 0.64 15.17 -8.91
N TRP A 262 0.12 13.95 -8.93
CA TRP A 262 -1.30 13.67 -9.08
C TRP A 262 -1.79 12.78 -7.95
N LEU A 263 -3.05 12.95 -7.62
CA LEU A 263 -3.79 12.09 -6.71
C LEU A 263 -5.06 11.66 -7.43
N LEU A 264 -5.38 10.37 -7.36
CA LEU A 264 -6.61 9.80 -7.88
C LEU A 264 -7.48 9.34 -6.71
N THR A 265 -8.79 9.48 -6.85
CA THR A 265 -9.76 8.83 -5.95
C THR A 265 -10.82 8.08 -6.73
N GLY A 266 -11.25 6.93 -6.22
CA GLY A 266 -12.30 6.08 -6.78
C GLY A 266 -13.38 5.73 -5.75
N ALA A 267 -14.62 5.63 -6.21
CA ALA A 267 -15.76 5.29 -5.35
C ALA A 267 -16.86 4.53 -6.10
N PHE A 268 -17.84 4.04 -5.34
CA PHE A 268 -19.04 3.37 -5.87
C PHE A 268 -20.04 4.29 -6.58
N ASP A 269 -19.71 5.58 -6.74
CA ASP A 269 -20.43 6.47 -7.66
C ASP A 269 -19.95 6.32 -9.11
N ASN A 270 -19.08 5.33 -9.36
CA ASN A 270 -18.43 5.00 -10.63
C ASN A 270 -17.58 6.15 -11.19
N ARG A 271 -17.12 7.06 -10.32
CA ARG A 271 -16.24 8.16 -10.73
C ARG A 271 -14.83 7.89 -10.27
N VAL A 272 -13.90 8.30 -11.12
CA VAL A 272 -12.52 8.59 -10.74
C VAL A 272 -12.35 10.10 -10.75
N ASN A 273 -11.93 10.68 -9.62
CA ASN A 273 -11.56 12.09 -9.55
C ASN A 273 -10.03 12.24 -9.59
N ILE A 274 -9.56 13.31 -10.22
CA ILE A 274 -8.15 13.62 -10.44
C ILE A 274 -7.85 14.97 -9.79
N TYR A 275 -6.81 14.99 -8.96
CA TYR A 275 -6.36 16.19 -8.27
C TYR A 275 -4.91 16.50 -8.62
N ASN A 276 -4.61 17.77 -8.78
CA ASN A 276 -3.25 18.25 -8.91
C ASN A 276 -2.70 18.56 -7.52
N VAL A 277 -1.65 17.82 -7.13
CA VAL A 277 -1.09 17.88 -5.79
C VAL A 277 -0.45 19.25 -5.55
N SER A 278 0.33 19.76 -6.50
CA SER A 278 1.14 20.98 -6.32
C SER A 278 0.35 22.26 -6.06
N ASN A 279 -0.88 22.36 -6.54
CA ASN A 279 -1.73 23.54 -6.38
C ASN A 279 -3.03 23.26 -5.61
N ALA A 280 -3.15 22.06 -5.02
CA ALA A 280 -4.31 21.66 -4.22
C ALA A 280 -5.65 21.89 -4.93
N SER A 281 -5.77 21.44 -6.18
CA SER A 281 -6.99 21.62 -6.98
C SER A 281 -7.52 20.31 -7.56
N HIS A 282 -8.85 20.21 -7.58
CA HIS A 282 -9.55 19.20 -8.37
C HIS A 282 -9.53 19.61 -9.85
N VAL A 283 -9.00 18.74 -10.71
CA VAL A 283 -8.83 19.00 -12.14
C VAL A 283 -9.99 18.47 -12.95
N GLY A 284 -10.59 17.36 -12.52
CA GLY A 284 -11.72 16.73 -13.19
C GLY A 284 -11.75 15.24 -12.89
N GLY A 285 -12.47 14.48 -13.70
CA GLY A 285 -12.61 13.06 -13.51
C GLY A 285 -13.23 12.37 -14.72
N PHE A 286 -13.30 11.05 -14.67
CA PHE A 286 -14.00 10.25 -15.64
C PHE A 286 -14.93 9.26 -14.95
N THR A 287 -15.93 8.80 -15.69
CA THR A 287 -16.90 7.81 -15.21
C THR A 287 -16.56 6.48 -15.86
N ASP A 288 -16.36 5.44 -15.06
CA ASP A 288 -16.33 4.08 -15.58
C ASP A 288 -17.76 3.55 -15.66
N SER A 289 -18.05 2.78 -16.71
CA SER A 289 -19.33 2.08 -16.88
C SER A 289 -19.41 0.77 -16.09
N SER A 290 -18.28 0.29 -15.56
CA SER A 290 -18.23 -0.88 -14.70
C SER A 290 -18.57 -0.52 -13.24
N ARG A 291 -19.13 -1.48 -12.51
CA ARG A 291 -19.57 -1.30 -11.13
C ARG A 291 -18.32 -1.37 -10.25
N ASP A 292 -18.01 -0.26 -9.60
CA ASP A 292 -17.02 -0.11 -8.53
C ASP A 292 -15.57 0.16 -9.00
N VAL A 293 -14.92 1.13 -8.36
CA VAL A 293 -13.47 1.41 -8.52
C VAL A 293 -12.79 1.22 -7.17
N TYR A 294 -11.82 0.31 -7.13
CA TYR A 294 -10.97 0.02 -5.97
C TYR A 294 -9.52 0.42 -6.29
N SER A 295 -8.70 0.65 -5.26
CA SER A 295 -7.24 0.78 -5.35
C SER A 295 -6.55 -0.38 -4.65
#